data_AF-A0A8T6RKZ8-F1
#
_entry.id   AF-A0A8T6RKZ8-F1
#
_cell.length_a   1.000
_cell.length_b   1.000
_cell.length_c   1.000
_cell.angle_alpha   90.00
_cell.angle_beta   90.00
_cell.angle_gamma   90.00
#
_symmetry.space_group_name_H-M   'P 1'
#
loop_
_entity.id
_entity.type
_entity.pdbx_description
1 polymer ?
#
loop_
_entity_poly.entity_id
_entity_poly.type
_entity_poly.pdbx_seq_one_letter_code
_entity_poly.pdbx_strand_id
1 'polypeptide(L)'
;MPRKLVTGQPISLLDGIDRKNGTIIDKKHDLYGQSISGVELSFPKSSGSTVGVMSLIELKENNKAPSKIILEEPDTNVIAGCILAGIPISIKGIYPQKISNDELNKISHLPKFLQDLLIKEAEILGAKGFIPIERVQIAGVSYKTIGDGGIKVLKYFSDKNLKFIVPTTLNPVGMDLENWEKQGIPSEFAKKQEEIIDLFKKMGATLTVSCIPYDLVELTEGSHVAFGESSAVAYINSVLNVKTNRENAVKTLISALSGFTTNFGMHIKENRNPDVEIKVECDLKSRADFGALGYFAGLISQFPYYRGIKPNQTQLKAIAAAGAASGSISLFFIEDIPKMQPDNTNNIKKKVKFTERELKKVYNELNTTKKDPELISIGCPHLNAQELKEFISFIKYKKLKVPMWISTAKPFKDELGEILINELENQNINIYSDCCVVVSPIELMGFKIIGTDSAKAAKYLPQMSKCDVVFKSIEDFVNLYGIER
;
A
#
# COMPACT_ATOMS: atom_id res chain seq x y z
N MET A 1 22.09 -24.09 -21.22
CA MET A 1 21.24 -22.88 -21.21
C MET A 1 20.55 -22.78 -19.86
N PRO A 2 20.42 -21.60 -19.24
CA PRO A 2 19.64 -21.45 -18.01
C PRO A 2 18.22 -21.96 -18.24
N ARG A 3 17.64 -22.71 -17.30
CA ARG A 3 16.22 -23.05 -17.30
C ARG A 3 15.43 -21.73 -17.31
N LYS A 4 14.44 -21.60 -18.19
CA LYS A 4 13.58 -20.41 -18.26
C LYS A 4 12.20 -20.73 -17.69
N LEU A 5 11.65 -19.83 -16.90
CA LEU A 5 10.24 -19.84 -16.50
C LEU A 5 9.60 -18.54 -16.99
N VAL A 6 8.46 -18.66 -17.67
CA VAL A 6 7.72 -17.52 -18.21
C VAL A 6 6.28 -17.66 -17.76
N THR A 7 5.69 -16.57 -17.27
CA THR A 7 4.29 -16.48 -16.89
C THR A 7 3.71 -15.15 -17.34
N GLY A 8 2.42 -15.16 -17.68
CA GLY A 8 1.64 -13.94 -17.92
C GLY A 8 0.97 -13.40 -16.65
N GLN A 9 1.19 -14.02 -15.49
CA GLN A 9 0.62 -13.61 -14.21
C GLN A 9 1.63 -12.81 -13.38
N PRO A 10 1.20 -11.72 -12.72
CA PRO A 10 2.03 -11.02 -11.73
C PRO A 10 2.38 -11.93 -10.54
N ILE A 11 3.61 -11.80 -10.03
CA ILE A 11 4.07 -12.55 -8.85
C ILE A 11 4.06 -11.64 -7.63
N SER A 12 3.42 -12.07 -6.54
CA SER A 12 3.56 -11.37 -5.26
C SER A 12 4.89 -11.72 -4.59
N LEU A 13 5.76 -10.71 -4.41
CA LEU A 13 7.03 -10.90 -3.71
C LEU A 13 6.85 -11.10 -2.20
N LEU A 14 5.79 -10.56 -1.61
CA LEU A 14 5.59 -10.60 -0.16
C LEU A 14 5.19 -12.00 0.32
N ASP A 15 4.18 -12.60 -0.32
CA ASP A 15 3.48 -13.80 0.13
C ASP A 15 3.32 -14.88 -0.95
N GLY A 16 3.74 -14.61 -2.19
CA GLY A 16 3.65 -15.57 -3.31
C GLY A 16 4.83 -16.53 -3.42
N ILE A 17 5.92 -16.31 -2.68
CA ILE A 17 7.16 -17.08 -2.78
C ILE A 17 7.61 -17.57 -1.40
N ASP A 18 7.88 -18.87 -1.26
CA ASP A 18 8.65 -19.40 -0.14
C ASP A 18 10.12 -19.04 -0.34
N ARG A 19 10.61 -18.12 0.50
CA ARG A 19 11.96 -17.54 0.41
C ARG A 19 13.05 -18.51 0.86
N LYS A 20 12.70 -19.54 1.63
CA LYS A 20 13.63 -20.59 2.09
C LYS A 20 13.87 -21.63 0.99
N ASN A 21 12.81 -21.98 0.27
CA ASN A 21 12.86 -23.03 -0.75
C ASN A 21 12.94 -22.48 -2.18
N GLY A 22 12.67 -21.19 -2.39
CA GLY A 22 12.60 -20.56 -3.71
C GLY A 22 11.46 -21.11 -4.57
N THR A 23 10.31 -21.40 -3.97
CA THR A 23 9.17 -22.05 -4.64
C THR A 23 7.95 -21.10 -4.66
N ILE A 24 7.21 -21.06 -5.76
CA ILE A 24 5.94 -20.33 -5.83
C ILE A 24 4.88 -21.06 -4.99
N ILE A 25 4.30 -20.37 -4.01
CA ILE A 25 3.34 -20.94 -3.05
C ILE A 25 1.91 -20.42 -3.22
N ASP A 26 1.69 -19.43 -4.10
CA ASP A 26 0.34 -19.02 -4.45
C ASP A 26 -0.33 -20.11 -5.30
N LYS A 27 -1.31 -20.80 -4.71
CA LYS A 27 -2.08 -21.89 -5.33
C LYS A 27 -2.87 -21.47 -6.57
N LYS A 28 -3.14 -20.17 -6.72
CA LYS A 28 -3.84 -19.64 -7.89
C LYS A 28 -2.89 -19.30 -9.05
N HIS A 29 -1.58 -19.33 -8.80
CA HIS A 29 -0.59 -18.98 -9.80
C HIS A 29 -0.27 -20.17 -10.71
N ASP A 30 -0.11 -19.92 -12.02
CA ASP A 30 0.23 -20.94 -13.02
C ASP A 30 1.59 -21.63 -12.79
N LEU A 31 2.50 -20.99 -12.04
CA LEU A 31 3.80 -21.52 -11.63
C LEU A 31 3.77 -22.17 -10.23
N TYR A 32 2.60 -22.38 -9.63
CA TYR A 32 2.48 -23.00 -8.30
C TYR A 32 3.30 -24.29 -8.17
N GLY A 33 4.07 -24.40 -7.10
CA GLY A 33 4.93 -25.55 -6.80
C GLY A 33 6.24 -25.59 -7.61
N GLN A 34 6.49 -24.65 -8.52
CA GLN A 34 7.73 -24.58 -9.27
C GLN A 34 8.80 -23.78 -8.53
N SER A 35 10.05 -24.24 -8.60
CA SER A 35 11.20 -23.52 -8.06
C SER A 35 11.73 -22.48 -9.06
N ILE A 36 11.99 -21.27 -8.57
CA ILE A 36 12.61 -20.17 -9.31
C ILE A 36 14.14 -20.12 -9.12
N SER A 37 14.71 -21.06 -8.39
CA SER A 37 16.14 -21.05 -8.06
C SER A 37 17.01 -21.25 -9.31
N GLY A 38 17.88 -20.29 -9.61
CA GLY A 38 18.81 -20.34 -10.73
C GLY A 38 18.17 -20.20 -12.13
N VAL A 39 16.86 -20.00 -12.23
CA VAL A 39 16.16 -19.85 -13.52
C VAL A 39 16.21 -18.41 -14.02
N GLU A 40 16.10 -18.23 -15.33
CA GLU A 40 15.72 -16.94 -15.93
C GLU A 40 14.19 -16.82 -15.82
N LEU A 41 13.72 -15.92 -14.96
CA LEU A 41 12.30 -15.77 -14.61
C LEU A 41 11.71 -14.55 -15.32
N SER A 42 10.69 -14.77 -16.15
CA SER A 42 9.96 -13.72 -16.88
C SER A 42 8.52 -13.63 -16.40
N PHE A 43 8.08 -12.43 -16.02
CA PHE A 43 6.72 -12.16 -15.55
C PHE A 43 6.37 -10.68 -15.76
N PRO A 44 5.09 -10.26 -15.74
CA PRO A 44 4.72 -8.91 -16.10
C PRO A 44 5.27 -7.83 -15.15
N LYS A 45 4.94 -7.97 -13.86
CA LYS A 45 5.32 -7.09 -12.74
C LYS A 45 5.02 -7.78 -11.40
N SER A 46 5.42 -7.17 -10.29
CA SER A 46 4.98 -7.64 -8.97
C SER A 46 3.52 -7.28 -8.70
N SER A 47 2.86 -8.06 -7.85
CA SER A 47 1.55 -7.72 -7.27
C SER A 47 1.65 -7.59 -5.75
N GLY A 48 0.62 -6.98 -5.13
CA GLY A 48 0.58 -6.85 -3.68
C GLY A 48 1.42 -5.69 -3.15
N SER A 49 1.89 -5.79 -1.90
CA SER A 49 2.44 -4.67 -1.11
C SER A 49 3.86 -4.23 -1.53
N THR A 50 4.20 -2.96 -1.27
CA THR A 50 5.48 -2.30 -1.61
C THR A 50 6.68 -2.75 -0.75
N VAL A 51 6.48 -3.74 0.11
CA VAL A 51 7.46 -4.25 1.08
C VAL A 51 8.17 -5.54 0.62
N GLY A 52 7.75 -6.13 -0.50
CA GLY A 52 8.30 -7.41 -1.01
C GLY A 52 9.75 -7.37 -1.48
N VAL A 53 10.41 -6.20 -1.46
CA VAL A 53 11.82 -6.02 -1.85
C VAL A 53 12.76 -6.95 -1.07
N MET A 54 12.51 -7.12 0.23
CA MET A 54 13.33 -7.95 1.10
C MET A 54 13.33 -9.43 0.70
N SER A 55 12.24 -9.90 0.07
CA SER A 55 12.14 -11.29 -0.37
C SER A 55 13.21 -11.69 -1.38
N LEU A 56 13.61 -10.78 -2.27
CA LEU A 56 14.67 -11.03 -3.25
C LEU A 56 16.06 -11.09 -2.60
N ILE A 57 16.27 -10.29 -1.54
CA ILE A 57 17.49 -10.33 -0.74
C ILE A 57 17.56 -11.65 0.02
N GLU A 58 16.50 -12.04 0.72
CA GLU A 58 16.42 -13.31 1.46
C GLU A 58 16.60 -14.53 0.53
N LEU A 59 16.00 -14.51 -0.67
CA LEU A 59 16.21 -15.56 -1.68
C LEU A 59 17.68 -15.64 -2.09
N LYS A 60 18.38 -14.52 -2.25
CA LYS A 60 19.80 -14.48 -2.58
C LYS A 60 20.65 -15.05 -1.44
N GLU A 61 20.37 -14.64 -0.20
CA GLU A 61 21.04 -15.15 1.00
C GLU A 61 20.86 -16.66 1.17
N ASN A 62 19.67 -17.18 0.83
CA ASN A 62 19.38 -18.62 0.89
C ASN A 62 19.89 -19.43 -0.32
N ASN A 63 20.62 -18.80 -1.27
CA ASN A 63 21.02 -19.40 -2.54
C ASN A 63 19.84 -19.95 -3.38
N LYS A 64 18.68 -19.29 -3.28
CA LYS A 64 17.43 -19.62 -3.97
C LYS A 64 16.96 -18.58 -4.99
N ALA A 65 17.75 -17.54 -5.21
CA ALA A 65 17.41 -16.48 -6.17
C ALA A 65 17.41 -16.99 -7.63
N PRO A 66 16.57 -16.39 -8.50
CA PRO A 66 16.69 -16.58 -9.95
C PRO A 66 18.05 -16.08 -10.46
N SER A 67 18.50 -16.62 -11.59
CA SER A 67 19.75 -16.19 -12.22
C SER A 67 19.60 -14.87 -12.97
N LYS A 68 18.38 -14.55 -13.41
CA LYS A 68 17.99 -13.27 -14.02
C LYS A 68 16.47 -13.08 -13.92
N ILE A 69 16.03 -11.83 -13.79
CA ILE A 69 14.62 -11.45 -13.90
C ILE A 69 14.37 -10.64 -15.18
N ILE A 70 13.27 -10.93 -15.88
CA ILE A 70 12.79 -10.18 -17.04
C ILE A 70 11.37 -9.71 -16.76
N LEU A 71 11.16 -8.40 -16.77
CA LEU A 71 9.82 -7.81 -16.58
C LEU A 71 9.19 -7.43 -17.91
N GLU A 72 7.87 -7.52 -18.01
CA GLU A 72 7.14 -6.94 -19.16
C GLU A 72 6.87 -5.44 -18.97
N GLU A 73 6.76 -5.00 -17.72
CA GLU A 73 6.49 -3.61 -17.34
C GLU A 73 7.45 -3.14 -16.24
N PRO A 74 7.78 -1.84 -16.15
CA PRO A 74 8.54 -1.29 -15.03
C PRO A 74 7.90 -1.56 -13.67
N ASP A 75 8.69 -2.10 -12.73
CA ASP A 75 8.28 -2.34 -11.35
C ASP A 75 9.39 -1.95 -10.38
N THR A 76 9.17 -0.88 -9.61
CA THR A 76 10.16 -0.35 -8.67
C THR A 76 10.51 -1.35 -7.56
N ASN A 77 9.57 -2.19 -7.11
CA ASN A 77 9.83 -3.17 -6.05
C ASN A 77 10.83 -4.22 -6.54
N VAL A 78 10.58 -4.79 -7.71
CA VAL A 78 11.44 -5.84 -8.29
C VAL A 78 12.81 -5.26 -8.65
N ILE A 79 12.86 -4.07 -9.25
CA ILE A 79 14.11 -3.39 -9.63
C ILE A 79 14.96 -3.12 -8.39
N ALA A 80 14.41 -2.51 -7.34
CA ALA A 80 15.16 -2.24 -6.12
C ALA A 80 15.68 -3.53 -5.47
N GLY A 81 14.85 -4.58 -5.39
CA GLY A 81 15.27 -5.86 -4.82
C GLY A 81 16.37 -6.53 -5.64
N CYS A 82 16.31 -6.45 -6.97
CA CYS A 82 17.37 -6.95 -7.85
C CYS A 82 18.68 -6.18 -7.70
N ILE A 83 18.63 -4.85 -7.63
CA ILE A 83 19.81 -4.00 -7.43
C ILE A 83 20.51 -4.36 -6.11
N LEU A 84 19.74 -4.51 -5.03
CA LEU A 84 20.28 -4.83 -3.70
C LEU A 84 20.80 -6.26 -3.60
N ALA A 85 20.10 -7.22 -4.21
CA ALA A 85 20.48 -8.63 -4.21
C ALA A 85 21.56 -8.99 -5.27
N GLY A 86 21.92 -8.04 -6.14
CA GLY A 86 22.81 -8.29 -7.27
C GLY A 86 22.26 -9.32 -8.25
N ILE A 87 20.93 -9.32 -8.46
CA ILE A 87 20.24 -10.17 -9.43
C ILE A 87 20.15 -9.38 -10.74
N PRO A 88 20.66 -9.90 -11.88
CA PRO A 88 20.49 -9.26 -13.17
C PRO A 88 19.01 -9.05 -13.52
N ILE A 89 18.66 -7.86 -13.98
CA ILE A 89 17.29 -7.51 -14.37
C ILE A 89 17.26 -6.78 -15.71
N SER A 90 16.21 -7.02 -16.49
CA SER A 90 15.89 -6.26 -17.71
C SER A 90 14.38 -6.10 -17.87
N ILE A 91 13.94 -5.04 -18.52
CA ILE A 91 12.52 -4.79 -18.80
C ILE A 91 12.30 -4.85 -20.32
N LYS A 92 11.30 -5.60 -20.75
CA LYS A 92 10.99 -5.79 -22.18
C LYS A 92 10.63 -4.45 -22.82
N GLY A 93 11.28 -4.15 -23.94
CA GLY A 93 11.03 -2.90 -24.68
C GLY A 93 11.67 -1.65 -24.07
N ILE A 94 12.38 -1.76 -22.94
CA ILE A 94 13.15 -0.67 -22.35
C ILE A 94 14.63 -0.97 -22.52
N TYR A 95 15.32 -0.03 -23.18
CA TYR A 95 16.76 -0.11 -23.37
C TYR A 95 17.43 0.77 -22.32
N PRO A 96 18.38 0.22 -21.54
CA PRO A 96 19.07 1.01 -20.54
C PRO A 96 19.75 2.23 -21.15
N GLN A 97 19.59 3.38 -20.52
CA GLN A 97 20.16 4.64 -20.98
C GLN A 97 21.17 5.16 -19.97
N LYS A 98 22.37 5.50 -20.46
CA LYS A 98 23.39 6.16 -19.64
C LYS A 98 22.89 7.53 -19.22
N ILE A 99 23.02 7.83 -17.93
CA ILE A 99 22.66 9.13 -17.36
C ILE A 99 23.66 10.20 -17.82
N SER A 100 23.14 11.36 -18.24
CA SER A 100 23.96 12.48 -18.73
C SER A 100 24.82 13.07 -17.61
N ASN A 101 25.93 13.72 -17.96
CA ASN A 101 26.79 14.38 -16.98
C ASN A 101 26.04 15.45 -16.19
N ASP A 102 25.12 16.18 -16.82
CA ASP A 102 24.30 17.20 -16.15
C ASP A 102 23.43 16.60 -15.04
N GLU A 103 22.81 15.43 -15.29
CA GLU A 103 22.04 14.72 -14.28
C GLU A 103 22.92 14.12 -13.18
N LEU A 104 24.11 13.60 -13.53
CA LEU A 104 25.08 13.11 -12.54
C LEU A 104 25.56 14.24 -11.61
N ASN A 105 25.75 15.44 -12.14
CA ASN A 105 26.15 16.60 -11.35
C ASN A 105 25.12 16.96 -10.27
N LYS A 106 23.82 16.79 -10.54
CA LYS A 106 22.74 17.05 -9.56
C LYS A 106 22.88 16.21 -8.29
N ILE A 107 23.36 14.98 -8.41
CA ILE A 107 23.47 14.01 -7.30
C ILE A 107 24.91 13.84 -6.78
N SER A 108 25.88 14.54 -7.36
CA SER A 108 27.32 14.40 -7.04
C SER A 108 27.67 14.65 -5.57
N HIS A 109 26.87 15.46 -4.87
CA HIS A 109 27.02 15.78 -3.46
C HIS A 109 26.55 14.65 -2.52
N LEU A 110 25.79 13.67 -3.03
CA LEU A 110 25.28 12.56 -2.23
C LEU A 110 26.38 11.52 -1.94
N PRO A 111 26.25 10.74 -0.85
CA PRO A 111 27.06 9.55 -0.66
C PRO A 111 27.07 8.63 -1.88
N LYS A 112 28.25 8.10 -2.24
CA LYS A 112 28.46 7.30 -3.47
C LYS A 112 27.44 6.16 -3.63
N PHE A 113 27.11 5.47 -2.55
CA PHE A 113 26.16 4.35 -2.61
C PHE A 113 24.73 4.81 -2.97
N LEU A 114 24.29 6.01 -2.55
CA LEU A 114 22.98 6.57 -2.96
C LEU A 114 22.99 6.95 -4.44
N GLN A 115 24.10 7.54 -4.90
CA GLN A 115 24.29 7.84 -6.32
C GLN A 115 24.18 6.56 -7.15
N ASP A 116 24.91 5.50 -6.76
CA ASP A 116 24.94 4.24 -7.51
C ASP A 116 23.56 3.56 -7.57
N LEU A 117 22.76 3.65 -6.50
CA LEU A 117 21.39 3.13 -6.49
C LEU A 117 20.48 3.91 -7.43
N LEU A 118 20.51 5.24 -7.37
CA LEU A 118 19.74 6.12 -8.26
C LEU A 118 20.12 5.93 -9.73
N ILE A 119 21.42 5.91 -10.03
CA ILE A 119 21.93 5.72 -11.39
C ILE A 119 21.50 4.37 -11.94
N LYS A 120 21.73 3.27 -11.21
CA LYS A 120 21.35 1.92 -11.68
C LYS A 120 19.87 1.81 -11.94
N GLU A 121 19.03 2.34 -11.04
CA GLU A 121 17.58 2.32 -11.23
C GLU A 121 17.17 3.13 -12.47
N ALA A 122 17.70 4.35 -12.63
CA ALA A 122 17.42 5.20 -13.78
C ALA A 122 17.88 4.56 -15.10
N GLU A 123 19.06 3.95 -15.11
CA GLU A 123 19.57 3.19 -16.27
C GLU A 123 18.63 2.03 -16.61
N ILE A 124 18.27 1.17 -15.65
CA ILE A 124 17.36 0.03 -15.87
C ILE A 124 16.00 0.49 -16.42
N LEU A 125 15.50 1.62 -15.94
CA LEU A 125 14.21 2.20 -16.36
C LEU A 125 14.28 2.97 -17.68
N GLY A 126 15.48 3.18 -18.25
CA GLY A 126 15.66 4.05 -19.42
C GLY A 126 15.24 5.50 -19.14
N ALA A 127 15.35 5.94 -17.89
CA ALA A 127 14.93 7.27 -17.45
C ALA A 127 15.92 8.34 -17.91
N LYS A 128 15.41 9.55 -18.17
CA LYS A 128 16.23 10.69 -18.63
C LYS A 128 17.02 11.39 -17.52
N GLY A 129 16.89 10.95 -16.27
CA GLY A 129 17.50 11.59 -15.12
C GLY A 129 16.65 11.52 -13.86
N PHE A 130 16.75 12.54 -13.02
CA PHE A 130 16.14 12.60 -11.70
C PHE A 130 15.22 13.81 -11.55
N ILE A 131 14.23 13.68 -10.67
CA ILE A 131 13.27 14.75 -10.36
C ILE A 131 13.40 15.09 -8.86
N PRO A 132 13.57 16.38 -8.50
CA PRO A 132 13.50 16.80 -7.11
C PRO A 132 12.09 16.60 -6.57
N ILE A 133 11.97 16.15 -5.33
CA ILE A 133 10.67 15.87 -4.69
C ILE A 133 10.43 16.77 -3.49
N GLU A 134 9.16 17.13 -3.24
CA GLU A 134 8.80 17.97 -2.09
C GLU A 134 8.65 17.18 -0.78
N ARG A 135 8.25 15.91 -0.86
CA ARG A 135 7.95 15.07 0.31
C ARG A 135 8.14 13.58 0.04
N VAL A 136 8.28 12.84 1.13
CA VAL A 136 8.31 11.37 1.15
C VAL A 136 7.32 10.83 2.16
N GLN A 137 6.68 9.71 1.80
CA GLN A 137 6.01 8.84 2.76
C GLN A 137 6.63 7.45 2.68
N ILE A 138 7.24 7.01 3.78
CA ILE A 138 7.92 5.72 3.87
C ILE A 138 6.91 4.60 4.11
N ALA A 139 6.96 3.56 3.27
CA ALA A 139 6.21 2.33 3.47
C ALA A 139 7.01 1.25 4.20
N GLY A 140 6.33 0.21 4.66
CA GLY A 140 6.96 -0.93 5.33
C GLY A 140 7.55 -0.58 6.69
N VAL A 141 6.85 0.21 7.49
CA VAL A 141 7.33 0.64 8.81
C VAL A 141 6.86 -0.27 9.95
N SER A 142 5.88 -1.15 9.70
CA SER A 142 5.45 -2.14 10.68
C SER A 142 6.48 -3.24 10.83
N TYR A 143 6.78 -3.66 12.07
CA TYR A 143 7.64 -4.81 12.35
C TYR A 143 7.18 -6.08 11.61
N LYS A 144 5.86 -6.29 11.49
CA LYS A 144 5.27 -7.41 10.73
C LYS A 144 5.75 -7.46 9.27
N THR A 145 6.00 -6.28 8.69
CA THR A 145 6.37 -6.16 7.27
C THR A 145 7.87 -5.98 7.05
N ILE A 146 8.55 -5.25 7.93
CA ILE A 146 9.96 -4.91 7.75
C ILE A 146 10.88 -5.98 8.33
N GLY A 147 10.45 -6.65 9.41
CA GLY A 147 11.20 -7.69 10.13
C GLY A 147 12.57 -7.25 10.63
N ASP A 148 13.33 -8.22 11.14
CA ASP A 148 14.70 -7.99 11.64
C ASP A 148 15.68 -7.55 10.52
N GLY A 149 15.48 -8.03 9.29
CA GLY A 149 16.28 -7.62 8.13
C GLY A 149 16.15 -6.12 7.86
N GLY A 150 14.92 -5.61 7.89
CA GLY A 150 14.63 -4.18 7.81
C GLY A 150 15.29 -3.35 8.90
N ILE A 151 15.25 -3.82 10.14
CA ILE A 151 15.91 -3.16 11.27
C ILE A 151 17.42 -3.04 11.03
N LYS A 152 18.07 -4.09 10.52
CA LYS A 152 19.51 -4.04 10.19
C LYS A 152 19.81 -2.98 9.12
N VAL A 153 18.98 -2.89 8.09
CA VAL A 153 19.10 -1.87 7.06
C VAL A 153 18.95 -0.47 7.66
N LEU A 154 17.89 -0.22 8.44
CA LEU A 154 17.67 1.07 9.09
C LEU A 154 18.83 1.45 10.04
N LYS A 155 19.36 0.49 10.80
CA LYS A 155 20.56 0.70 11.63
C LYS A 155 21.76 1.12 10.80
N TYR A 156 22.03 0.45 9.68
CA TYR A 156 23.14 0.82 8.80
C TYR A 156 23.07 2.29 8.34
N PHE A 157 21.88 2.77 7.96
CA PHE A 157 21.69 4.18 7.59
C PHE A 157 21.82 5.12 8.79
N SER A 158 21.22 4.76 9.92
CA SER A 158 21.22 5.52 11.16
C SER A 158 22.63 5.66 11.78
N ASP A 159 23.44 4.61 11.72
CA ASP A 159 24.81 4.56 12.26
C ASP A 159 25.79 5.35 11.40
N LYS A 160 25.49 5.50 10.11
CA LYS A 160 26.19 6.45 9.22
C LYS A 160 25.74 7.91 9.43
N ASN A 161 24.88 8.16 10.41
CA ASN A 161 24.32 9.47 10.75
C ASN A 161 23.66 10.17 9.55
N LEU A 162 23.08 9.40 8.63
CA LEU A 162 22.36 9.94 7.49
C LEU A 162 21.00 10.46 7.94
N LYS A 163 20.67 11.67 7.49
CA LYS A 163 19.41 12.35 7.81
C LYS A 163 18.55 12.49 6.56
N PHE A 164 17.25 12.41 6.73
CA PHE A 164 16.31 12.78 5.67
C PHE A 164 16.45 14.26 5.37
N ILE A 165 16.57 14.59 4.10
CA ILE A 165 16.77 15.97 3.61
C ILE A 165 15.48 16.58 3.06
N VAL A 166 14.42 15.78 2.95
CA VAL A 166 13.06 16.19 2.57
C VAL A 166 12.07 15.77 3.66
N PRO A 167 11.00 16.55 3.88
CA PRO A 167 9.96 16.20 4.86
C PRO A 167 9.43 14.78 4.63
N THR A 168 9.54 13.95 5.66
CA THR A 168 9.31 12.50 5.56
C THR A 168 8.32 12.05 6.63
N THR A 169 7.23 11.43 6.21
CA THR A 169 6.22 10.80 7.07
C THR A 169 6.26 9.28 6.95
N LEU A 170 5.52 8.58 7.81
CA LEU A 170 5.56 7.12 7.92
C LEU A 170 4.17 6.53 7.65
N ASN A 171 4.15 5.33 7.05
CA ASN A 171 2.94 4.51 6.99
C ASN A 171 2.44 4.10 8.39
N PRO A 172 1.23 3.52 8.51
CA PRO A 172 0.79 2.93 9.76
C PRO A 172 1.72 1.80 10.22
N VAL A 173 1.91 1.71 11.54
CA VAL A 173 2.61 0.61 12.21
C VAL A 173 1.65 -0.51 12.62
N GLY A 174 2.18 -1.58 13.21
CA GLY A 174 1.38 -2.71 13.69
C GLY A 174 0.72 -2.53 15.05
N MET A 175 0.85 -1.36 15.71
CA MET A 175 0.34 -1.14 17.07
C MET A 175 0.10 0.34 17.36
N ASP A 176 -0.81 0.66 18.28
CA ASP A 176 -0.93 2.00 18.85
C ASP A 176 0.36 2.34 19.61
N LEU A 177 1.06 3.40 19.21
CA LEU A 177 2.39 3.72 19.76
C LEU A 177 2.36 4.12 21.24
N GLU A 178 1.21 4.49 21.78
CA GLU A 178 1.06 4.90 23.18
C GLU A 178 0.29 3.86 24.01
N ASN A 179 -0.63 3.10 23.39
CA ASN A 179 -1.56 2.22 24.08
C ASN A 179 -1.51 0.76 23.60
N TRP A 180 -0.36 0.29 23.09
CA TRP A 180 -0.22 -1.07 22.56
C TRP A 180 -0.53 -2.17 23.59
N GLU A 181 -0.24 -1.95 24.88
CA GLU A 181 -0.56 -2.91 25.95
C GLU A 181 -2.06 -3.11 26.08
N LYS A 182 -2.82 -2.00 26.11
CA LYS A 182 -4.29 -2.01 26.15
C LYS A 182 -4.89 -2.59 24.87
N GLN A 183 -4.24 -2.39 23.73
CA GLN A 183 -4.60 -3.04 22.48
C GLN A 183 -4.39 -4.57 22.52
N GLY A 184 -3.57 -5.07 23.44
CA GLY A 184 -3.24 -6.50 23.58
C GLY A 184 -2.07 -6.96 22.71
N ILE A 185 -1.24 -6.01 22.25
CA ILE A 185 -0.10 -6.32 21.37
C ILE A 185 0.97 -7.08 22.17
N PRO A 186 1.54 -8.18 21.65
CA PRO A 186 2.61 -8.90 22.34
C PRO A 186 3.84 -8.02 22.57
N SER A 187 4.39 -8.05 23.79
CA SER A 187 5.51 -7.18 24.19
C SER A 187 6.76 -7.33 23.31
N GLU A 188 7.05 -8.55 22.82
CA GLU A 188 8.16 -8.78 21.89
C GLU A 188 7.95 -8.11 20.53
N PHE A 189 6.71 -8.03 20.04
CA PHE A 189 6.38 -7.25 18.84
C PHE A 189 6.55 -5.75 19.12
N ALA A 190 6.07 -5.28 20.27
CA ALA A 190 6.12 -3.88 20.63
C ALA A 190 7.54 -3.32 20.73
N LYS A 191 8.45 -4.02 21.44
CA LYS A 191 9.86 -3.65 21.55
C LYS A 191 10.53 -3.46 20.18
N LYS A 192 10.26 -4.37 19.24
CA LYS A 192 10.80 -4.32 17.88
C LYS A 192 10.20 -3.17 17.07
N GLN A 193 8.92 -2.90 17.25
CA GLN A 193 8.23 -1.79 16.60
C GLN A 193 8.73 -0.42 17.11
N GLU A 194 8.96 -0.29 18.42
CA GLU A 194 9.56 0.89 19.05
C GLU A 194 10.97 1.15 18.50
N GLU A 195 11.81 0.10 18.40
CA GLU A 195 13.15 0.19 17.81
C GLU A 195 13.12 0.76 16.38
N ILE A 196 12.18 0.31 15.55
CA ILE A 196 12.00 0.83 14.17
C ILE A 196 11.63 2.31 14.20
N ILE A 197 10.69 2.69 15.07
CA ILE A 197 10.22 4.07 15.20
C ILE A 197 11.34 4.99 15.67
N ASP A 198 12.15 4.57 16.63
CA ASP A 198 13.29 5.36 17.12
C ASP A 198 14.38 5.52 16.05
N LEU A 199 14.61 4.51 15.22
CA LEU A 199 15.52 4.63 14.08
C LEU A 199 15.03 5.68 13.08
N PHE A 200 13.74 5.67 12.72
CA PHE A 200 13.16 6.68 11.83
C PHE A 200 13.21 8.09 12.44
N LYS A 201 12.90 8.25 13.74
CA LYS A 201 13.07 9.54 14.44
C LYS A 201 14.51 10.02 14.40
N LYS A 202 15.47 9.13 14.68
CA LYS A 202 16.90 9.45 14.64
C LYS A 202 17.33 9.88 13.23
N MET A 203 16.71 9.38 12.18
CA MET A 203 16.96 9.81 10.79
C MET A 203 16.22 11.10 10.40
N GLY A 204 15.29 11.59 11.22
CA GLY A 204 14.59 12.86 11.01
C GLY A 204 13.16 12.72 10.45
N ALA A 205 12.52 11.56 10.59
CA ALA A 205 11.11 11.43 10.23
C ALA A 205 10.22 12.24 11.17
N THR A 206 9.19 12.89 10.60
CA THR A 206 8.07 13.40 11.38
C THR A 206 7.17 12.21 11.72
N LEU A 207 6.78 12.07 13.00
CA LEU A 207 5.89 11.00 13.47
C LEU A 207 4.42 11.24 13.10
N THR A 208 4.18 11.50 11.83
CA THR A 208 2.87 11.43 11.21
C THR A 208 2.71 10.02 10.65
N VAL A 209 2.13 9.12 11.45
CA VAL A 209 2.09 7.68 11.18
C VAL A 209 0.72 7.31 10.61
N SER A 210 0.57 7.36 9.28
CA SER A 210 -0.73 7.21 8.65
C SER A 210 -0.66 6.80 7.18
N CYS A 211 -1.68 6.05 6.73
CA CYS A 211 -1.87 5.71 5.32
C CYS A 211 -2.59 6.81 4.53
N ILE A 212 -3.04 7.88 5.21
CA ILE A 212 -3.65 9.07 4.63
C ILE A 212 -2.80 10.33 4.91
N PRO A 213 -1.49 10.32 4.60
CA PRO A 213 -0.60 11.44 4.95
C PRO A 213 -1.07 12.76 4.32
N TYR A 214 -1.78 12.70 3.19
CA TYR A 214 -2.36 13.83 2.49
C TYR A 214 -3.47 14.57 3.24
N ASP A 215 -4.02 13.98 4.30
CA ASP A 215 -4.95 14.67 5.23
C ASP A 215 -4.19 15.32 6.41
N LEU A 216 -2.87 15.12 6.51
CA LEU A 216 -2.01 15.55 7.63
C LEU A 216 -0.87 16.47 7.20
N VAL A 217 -0.57 16.54 5.90
CA VAL A 217 0.48 17.38 5.33
C VAL A 217 -0.03 18.12 4.09
N GLU A 218 0.49 19.31 3.87
CA GLU A 218 0.20 20.08 2.67
C GLU A 218 0.96 19.50 1.46
N LEU A 219 0.24 19.34 0.34
CA LEU A 219 0.78 18.88 -0.93
C LEU A 219 0.44 19.90 -2.02
N THR A 220 1.41 20.23 -2.85
CA THR A 220 1.23 21.22 -3.92
C THR A 220 0.70 20.53 -5.18
N GLU A 221 -0.42 21.00 -5.73
CA GLU A 221 -0.91 20.46 -7.01
C GLU A 221 0.18 20.56 -8.09
N GLY A 222 0.37 19.47 -8.84
CA GLY A 222 1.37 19.40 -9.89
C GLY A 222 2.78 19.04 -9.43
N SER A 223 3.05 19.00 -8.12
CA SER A 223 4.35 18.63 -7.54
C SER A 223 4.73 17.17 -7.75
N HIS A 224 5.96 16.83 -7.38
CA HIS A 224 6.48 15.47 -7.38
C HIS A 224 6.82 15.03 -5.95
N VAL A 225 6.38 13.84 -5.57
CA VAL A 225 6.66 13.21 -4.27
C VAL A 225 7.07 11.76 -4.44
N ALA A 226 7.63 11.14 -3.40
CA ALA A 226 7.90 9.70 -3.36
C ALA A 226 7.09 9.04 -2.25
N PHE A 227 5.92 8.48 -2.57
CA PHE A 227 5.03 7.85 -1.60
C PHE A 227 5.00 6.32 -1.78
N GLY A 228 5.05 5.60 -0.66
CA GLY A 228 5.04 4.14 -0.67
C GLY A 228 3.71 3.49 -0.33
N GLU A 229 2.75 4.19 0.31
CA GLU A 229 1.41 3.65 0.54
C GLU A 229 0.62 3.63 -0.76
N SER A 230 0.29 2.44 -1.23
CA SER A 230 -0.39 2.25 -2.50
C SER A 230 -1.76 2.94 -2.58
N SER A 231 -2.51 3.01 -1.46
CA SER A 231 -3.77 3.77 -1.44
C SER A 231 -3.55 5.28 -1.56
N ALA A 232 -2.49 5.80 -0.93
CA ALA A 232 -2.14 7.21 -1.00
C ALA A 232 -1.63 7.58 -2.39
N VAL A 233 -0.79 6.73 -3.00
CA VAL A 233 -0.33 6.88 -4.39
C VAL A 233 -1.51 7.03 -5.34
N ALA A 234 -2.48 6.11 -5.28
CA ALA A 234 -3.68 6.19 -6.12
C ALA A 234 -4.50 7.45 -5.84
N TYR A 235 -4.66 7.83 -4.57
CA TYR A 235 -5.46 8.99 -4.18
C TYR A 235 -4.81 10.31 -4.63
N ILE A 236 -3.54 10.56 -4.32
CA ILE A 236 -2.89 11.85 -4.62
C ILE A 236 -2.67 12.07 -6.11
N ASN A 237 -2.38 10.99 -6.88
CA ASN A 237 -2.28 11.09 -8.33
C ASN A 237 -3.62 11.48 -8.97
N SER A 238 -4.73 10.97 -8.42
CA SER A 238 -6.06 11.11 -9.03
C SER A 238 -6.81 12.35 -8.54
N VAL A 239 -6.80 12.59 -7.23
CA VAL A 239 -7.66 13.59 -6.57
C VAL A 239 -6.95 14.92 -6.34
N LEU A 240 -5.63 14.88 -6.14
CA LEU A 240 -4.80 16.06 -5.83
C LEU A 240 -3.86 16.45 -6.98
N ASN A 241 -3.80 15.65 -8.05
CA ASN A 241 -2.90 15.86 -9.19
C ASN A 241 -1.41 16.04 -8.77
N VAL A 242 -1.01 15.32 -7.72
CA VAL A 242 0.37 15.20 -7.23
C VAL A 242 1.01 13.97 -7.84
N LYS A 243 2.24 14.08 -8.35
CA LYS A 243 2.87 13.03 -9.15
C LYS A 243 3.75 12.13 -8.30
N THR A 244 3.43 10.85 -8.26
CA THR A 244 4.28 9.84 -7.62
C THR A 244 4.13 8.48 -8.30
N ASN A 245 5.22 7.74 -8.40
CA ASN A 245 5.15 6.32 -8.68
C ASN A 245 4.68 5.55 -7.43
N ARG A 246 4.40 4.27 -7.60
CA ARG A 246 4.23 3.38 -6.45
C ARG A 246 5.61 3.01 -5.91
N GLU A 247 6.14 3.81 -4.98
CA GLU A 247 7.50 3.63 -4.50
C GLU A 247 7.59 2.50 -3.47
N ASN A 248 8.70 1.77 -3.47
CA ASN A 248 8.95 0.70 -2.51
C ASN A 248 9.60 1.21 -1.22
N ALA A 249 9.59 0.42 -0.15
CA ALA A 249 10.15 0.82 1.15
C ALA A 249 11.61 1.34 1.03
N VAL A 250 12.47 0.65 0.27
CA VAL A 250 13.86 1.08 0.09
C VAL A 250 13.97 2.32 -0.79
N LYS A 251 13.17 2.41 -1.86
CA LYS A 251 13.14 3.57 -2.74
C LYS A 251 12.67 4.82 -2.00
N THR A 252 11.64 4.72 -1.16
CA THR A 252 11.21 5.86 -0.31
C THR A 252 12.33 6.30 0.64
N LEU A 253 13.12 5.37 1.18
CA LEU A 253 14.28 5.71 2.01
C LEU A 253 15.39 6.43 1.21
N ILE A 254 15.73 5.93 0.02
CA ILE A 254 16.71 6.56 -0.88
C ILE A 254 16.23 7.96 -1.27
N SER A 255 14.95 8.11 -1.62
CA SER A 255 14.34 9.39 -1.97
C SER A 255 14.33 10.37 -0.80
N ALA A 256 14.08 9.90 0.43
CA ALA A 256 14.15 10.74 1.62
C ALA A 256 15.56 11.26 1.92
N LEU A 257 16.58 10.43 1.65
CA LEU A 257 17.99 10.75 1.87
C LEU A 257 18.62 11.57 0.74
N SER A 258 18.08 11.47 -0.47
CA SER A 258 18.63 12.13 -1.67
C SER A 258 17.88 13.37 -2.11
N GLY A 259 16.59 13.50 -1.74
CA GLY A 259 15.71 14.55 -2.27
C GLY A 259 15.31 14.33 -3.72
N PHE A 260 15.58 13.15 -4.30
CA PHE A 260 15.28 12.83 -5.69
C PHE A 260 14.48 11.53 -5.84
N THR A 261 13.67 11.48 -6.89
CA THR A 261 13.18 10.23 -7.48
C THR A 261 13.55 10.16 -8.96
N THR A 262 13.33 9.01 -9.58
CA THR A 262 13.73 8.73 -10.95
C THR A 262 12.69 9.33 -11.92
N ASN A 263 13.13 9.98 -13.00
CA ASN A 263 12.25 10.59 -13.99
C ASN A 263 11.62 9.52 -14.90
N PHE A 264 10.61 8.82 -14.38
CA PHE A 264 9.88 7.78 -15.10
C PHE A 264 8.43 7.65 -14.61
N GLY A 265 7.63 6.88 -15.35
CA GLY A 265 6.32 6.43 -14.90
C GLY A 265 5.33 7.57 -14.72
N MET A 266 4.68 7.64 -13.55
CA MET A 266 3.63 8.60 -13.22
C MET A 266 4.12 10.05 -13.06
N HIS A 267 5.43 10.27 -13.03
CA HIS A 267 5.98 11.62 -13.10
C HIS A 267 5.91 12.22 -14.52
N ILE A 268 5.71 11.39 -15.54
CA ILE A 268 5.62 11.81 -16.94
C ILE A 268 4.15 11.99 -17.32
N LYS A 269 3.78 13.16 -17.84
CA LYS A 269 2.39 13.52 -18.15
C LYS A 269 1.76 12.55 -19.15
N GLU A 270 2.51 12.17 -20.18
CA GLU A 270 2.06 11.31 -21.28
C GLU A 270 1.67 9.90 -20.82
N ASN A 271 2.21 9.44 -19.67
CA ASN A 271 1.90 8.13 -19.10
C ASN A 271 0.58 8.13 -18.30
N ARG A 272 -0.06 9.28 -18.07
CA ARG A 272 -1.22 9.44 -17.18
C ARG A 272 -2.53 9.44 -17.97
N ASN A 273 -2.77 8.36 -18.71
CA ASN A 273 -3.97 8.21 -19.54
C ASN A 273 -4.70 6.89 -19.22
N PRO A 274 -6.04 6.85 -19.31
CA PRO A 274 -6.82 5.69 -18.92
C PRO A 274 -6.64 4.52 -19.89
N ASP A 275 -6.68 3.30 -19.35
CA ASP A 275 -6.54 2.05 -20.11
C ASP A 275 -7.87 1.29 -20.26
N VAL A 276 -8.82 1.50 -19.33
CA VAL A 276 -10.13 0.86 -19.31
C VAL A 276 -11.21 1.85 -18.88
N GLU A 277 -12.33 1.85 -19.60
CA GLU A 277 -13.54 2.56 -19.20
C GLU A 277 -14.47 1.63 -18.42
N ILE A 278 -14.94 2.07 -17.26
CA ILE A 278 -15.87 1.33 -16.39
C ILE A 278 -17.14 2.16 -16.22
N LYS A 279 -18.23 1.70 -16.85
CA LYS A 279 -19.56 2.30 -16.68
C LYS A 279 -20.29 1.62 -15.53
N VAL A 280 -20.63 2.37 -14.49
CA VAL A 280 -21.39 1.87 -13.35
C VAL A 280 -22.89 1.94 -13.66
N GLU A 281 -23.58 0.80 -13.59
CA GLU A 281 -25.00 0.63 -13.89
C GLU A 281 -25.75 -0.01 -12.70
N CYS A 282 -25.33 0.30 -11.47
CA CYS A 282 -25.99 -0.07 -10.23
C CYS A 282 -25.81 1.01 -9.15
N ASP A 283 -26.68 1.02 -8.15
CA ASP A 283 -26.63 1.99 -7.07
C ASP A 283 -25.57 1.59 -6.03
N LEU A 284 -24.56 2.45 -5.83
CA LEU A 284 -23.55 2.30 -4.78
C LEU A 284 -23.90 3.25 -3.64
N LYS A 285 -24.05 2.72 -2.43
CA LYS A 285 -24.54 3.50 -1.27
C LYS A 285 -23.47 3.67 -0.22
N SER A 286 -22.79 2.58 0.12
CA SER A 286 -21.86 2.52 1.24
C SER A 286 -20.40 2.69 0.80
N ARG A 287 -19.54 3.05 1.76
CA ARG A 287 -18.07 3.01 1.57
C ARG A 287 -17.60 1.63 1.07
N ALA A 288 -18.21 0.56 1.56
CA ALA A 288 -17.90 -0.81 1.15
C ALA A 288 -18.24 -1.08 -0.32
N ASP A 289 -19.34 -0.53 -0.85
CA ASP A 289 -19.71 -0.68 -2.27
C ASP A 289 -18.70 -0.01 -3.20
N PHE A 290 -18.24 1.19 -2.84
CA PHE A 290 -17.18 1.88 -3.59
C PHE A 290 -15.82 1.18 -3.46
N GLY A 291 -15.55 0.56 -2.30
CA GLY A 291 -14.42 -0.36 -2.15
C GLY A 291 -14.54 -1.59 -3.06
N ALA A 292 -15.73 -2.18 -3.19
CA ALA A 292 -15.97 -3.30 -4.09
C ALA A 292 -15.80 -2.92 -5.57
N LEU A 293 -16.25 -1.72 -5.97
CA LEU A 293 -15.98 -1.15 -7.30
C LEU A 293 -14.47 -1.00 -7.55
N GLY A 294 -13.73 -0.42 -6.58
CA GLY A 294 -12.29 -0.29 -6.67
C GLY A 294 -11.59 -1.64 -6.78
N TYR A 295 -12.01 -2.64 -5.98
CA TYR A 295 -11.49 -4.00 -6.05
C TYR A 295 -11.70 -4.62 -7.43
N PHE A 296 -12.91 -4.53 -7.98
CA PHE A 296 -13.21 -5.00 -9.34
C PHE A 296 -12.33 -4.33 -10.39
N ALA A 297 -12.19 -3.00 -10.33
CA ALA A 297 -11.40 -2.26 -11.30
C ALA A 297 -9.92 -2.67 -11.28
N GLY A 298 -9.34 -2.88 -10.10
CA GLY A 298 -7.94 -3.28 -9.98
C GLY A 298 -7.64 -4.67 -10.56
N LEU A 299 -8.65 -5.54 -10.69
CA LEU A 299 -8.49 -6.83 -11.38
C LEU A 299 -8.37 -6.71 -12.90
N ILE A 300 -8.81 -5.60 -13.49
CA ILE A 300 -8.96 -5.46 -14.95
C ILE A 300 -8.25 -4.25 -15.55
N SER A 301 -7.73 -3.34 -14.72
CA SER A 301 -7.24 -2.02 -15.15
C SER A 301 -6.12 -1.53 -14.23
N GLN A 302 -5.16 -0.83 -14.83
CA GLN A 302 -4.14 -0.07 -14.11
C GLN A 302 -4.55 1.40 -13.97
N PHE A 303 -5.26 1.97 -14.94
CA PHE A 303 -5.69 3.37 -14.98
C PHE A 303 -7.18 3.49 -15.34
N PRO A 304 -8.10 3.15 -14.43
CA PRO A 304 -9.52 3.08 -14.77
C PRO A 304 -10.13 4.47 -14.95
N TYR A 305 -11.05 4.58 -15.90
CA TYR A 305 -11.93 5.72 -16.10
C TYR A 305 -13.37 5.35 -15.74
N TYR A 306 -13.87 5.87 -14.62
CA TYR A 306 -15.21 5.58 -14.11
C TYR A 306 -16.25 6.56 -14.66
N ARG A 307 -17.42 6.02 -15.01
CA ARG A 307 -18.61 6.78 -15.43
C ARG A 307 -19.84 6.39 -14.61
N GLY A 308 -20.74 7.35 -14.38
CA GLY A 308 -22.03 7.12 -13.70
C GLY A 308 -21.95 7.10 -12.17
N ILE A 309 -20.94 7.75 -11.57
CA ILE A 309 -20.78 7.85 -10.11
C ILE A 309 -20.31 9.24 -9.70
N LYS A 310 -20.72 9.68 -8.51
CA LYS A 310 -20.29 10.94 -7.88
C LYS A 310 -19.82 10.69 -6.44
N PRO A 311 -18.67 10.03 -6.24
CA PRO A 311 -18.21 9.68 -4.91
C PRO A 311 -17.77 10.91 -4.12
N ASN A 312 -18.03 10.89 -2.81
CA ASN A 312 -17.42 11.82 -1.85
C ASN A 312 -15.95 11.43 -1.54
N GLN A 313 -15.27 12.21 -0.69
CA GLN A 313 -13.86 11.94 -0.35
C GLN A 313 -13.63 10.56 0.29
N THR A 314 -14.50 10.13 1.20
CA THR A 314 -14.43 8.81 1.84
C THR A 314 -14.54 7.68 0.82
N GLN A 315 -15.46 7.81 -0.13
CA GLN A 315 -15.68 6.85 -1.21
C GLN A 315 -14.53 6.85 -2.21
N LEU A 316 -13.94 8.01 -2.53
CA LEU A 316 -12.70 8.11 -3.32
C LEU A 316 -11.53 7.38 -2.65
N LYS A 317 -11.37 7.52 -1.32
CA LYS A 317 -10.37 6.75 -0.54
C LYS A 317 -10.61 5.25 -0.62
N ALA A 318 -11.88 4.81 -0.57
CA ALA A 318 -12.24 3.41 -0.69
C ALA A 318 -11.91 2.83 -2.08
N ILE A 319 -12.25 3.54 -3.17
CA ILE A 319 -11.89 3.17 -4.55
C ILE A 319 -10.37 3.04 -4.66
N ALA A 320 -9.63 4.08 -4.24
CA ALA A 320 -8.18 4.13 -4.32
C ALA A 320 -7.52 2.97 -3.57
N ALA A 321 -7.95 2.72 -2.33
CA ALA A 321 -7.39 1.68 -1.49
C ALA A 321 -7.65 0.28 -2.03
N ALA A 322 -8.89 -0.02 -2.41
CA ALA A 322 -9.27 -1.33 -2.89
C ALA A 322 -8.69 -1.63 -4.28
N GLY A 323 -8.64 -0.64 -5.18
CA GLY A 323 -8.03 -0.76 -6.50
C GLY A 323 -6.52 -0.98 -6.45
N ALA A 324 -5.84 -0.25 -5.58
CA ALA A 324 -4.40 -0.43 -5.36
C ALA A 324 -4.09 -1.79 -4.69
N ALA A 325 -5.00 -2.31 -3.86
CA ALA A 325 -4.84 -3.59 -3.18
C ALA A 325 -5.12 -4.78 -4.10
N SER A 326 -6.26 -4.78 -4.81
CA SER A 326 -6.69 -5.83 -5.73
C SER A 326 -5.74 -5.99 -6.92
N GLY A 327 -5.24 -4.88 -7.46
CA GLY A 327 -4.27 -4.84 -8.54
C GLY A 327 -3.13 -3.87 -8.27
N SER A 328 -2.96 -2.89 -9.16
CA SER A 328 -1.90 -1.87 -9.07
C SER A 328 -2.37 -0.54 -9.62
N ILE A 329 -3.63 -0.18 -9.35
CA ILE A 329 -4.14 1.15 -9.68
C ILE A 329 -3.28 2.18 -8.95
N SER A 330 -2.64 3.06 -9.72
CA SER A 330 -1.86 4.19 -9.20
C SER A 330 -2.42 5.54 -9.64
N LEU A 331 -3.44 5.54 -10.50
CA LEU A 331 -4.15 6.70 -11.01
C LEU A 331 -5.53 6.25 -11.50
N PHE A 332 -6.57 7.05 -11.29
CA PHE A 332 -7.91 6.81 -11.83
C PHE A 332 -8.63 8.12 -12.13
N PHE A 333 -9.67 8.04 -12.96
CA PHE A 333 -10.41 9.18 -13.47
C PHE A 333 -11.91 9.00 -13.21
N ILE A 334 -12.65 10.09 -13.00
CA ILE A 334 -14.10 10.04 -12.80
C ILE A 334 -14.77 11.12 -13.65
N GLU A 335 -15.61 10.71 -14.60
CA GLU A 335 -16.27 11.57 -15.59
C GLU A 335 -17.00 12.75 -14.94
N ASP A 336 -17.70 12.51 -13.84
CA ASP A 336 -18.49 13.53 -13.16
C ASP A 336 -17.69 14.46 -12.22
N ILE A 337 -16.37 14.30 -12.12
CA ILE A 337 -15.49 15.15 -11.31
C ILE A 337 -14.54 15.94 -12.24
N PRO A 338 -14.76 17.25 -12.47
CA PRO A 338 -14.02 18.03 -13.47
C PRO A 338 -12.49 18.02 -13.31
N LYS A 339 -11.98 17.99 -12.07
CA LYS A 339 -10.53 17.93 -11.80
C LYS A 339 -9.89 16.55 -12.02
N MET A 340 -10.69 15.53 -12.32
CA MET A 340 -10.26 14.14 -12.49
C MET A 340 -10.49 13.65 -13.93
N GLN A 341 -10.51 14.56 -14.90
CA GLN A 341 -10.61 14.21 -16.32
C GLN A 341 -9.25 13.80 -16.89
N PRO A 342 -9.20 12.80 -17.78
CA PRO A 342 -7.97 12.48 -18.49
C PRO A 342 -7.68 13.51 -19.58
N ASP A 343 -6.40 13.70 -19.93
CA ASP A 343 -6.01 14.56 -21.06
C ASP A 343 -6.56 14.02 -22.40
N ASN A 344 -6.60 12.69 -22.56
CA ASN A 344 -7.25 12.02 -23.68
C ASN A 344 -7.69 10.60 -23.29
N THR A 345 -8.53 9.99 -24.11
CA THR A 345 -9.08 8.64 -23.90
C THR A 345 -8.61 7.62 -24.95
N ASN A 346 -7.58 7.96 -25.74
CA ASN A 346 -7.12 7.14 -26.87
C ASN A 346 -6.51 5.80 -26.44
N ASN A 347 -6.00 5.72 -25.21
CA ASN A 347 -5.38 4.51 -24.65
C ASN A 347 -6.41 3.51 -24.08
N ILE A 348 -7.70 3.84 -24.11
CA ILE A 348 -8.75 2.94 -23.61
C ILE A 348 -8.87 1.74 -24.56
N LYS A 349 -8.39 0.58 -24.10
CA LYS A 349 -8.42 -0.68 -24.85
C LYS A 349 -9.70 -1.47 -24.64
N LYS A 350 -10.42 -1.20 -23.55
CA LYS A 350 -11.57 -1.99 -23.11
C LYS A 350 -12.62 -1.10 -22.45
N LYS A 351 -13.89 -1.41 -22.72
CA LYS A 351 -15.05 -0.82 -22.03
C LYS A 351 -15.80 -1.92 -21.28
N VAL A 352 -16.06 -1.72 -20.00
CA VAL A 352 -16.65 -2.72 -19.10
C VAL A 352 -17.81 -2.10 -18.32
N LYS A 353 -18.81 -2.91 -17.99
CA LYS A 353 -19.93 -2.51 -17.14
C LYS A 353 -19.73 -3.07 -15.74
N PHE A 354 -19.95 -2.24 -14.72
CA PHE A 354 -20.08 -2.67 -13.33
C PHE A 354 -21.56 -2.65 -12.96
N THR A 355 -22.10 -3.82 -12.62
CA THR A 355 -23.52 -4.01 -12.35
C THR A 355 -23.71 -4.67 -10.98
N GLU A 356 -24.95 -4.77 -10.52
CA GLU A 356 -25.31 -5.47 -9.28
C GLU A 356 -24.75 -6.89 -9.20
N ARG A 357 -24.63 -7.58 -10.35
CA ARG A 357 -24.02 -8.90 -10.44
C ARG A 357 -22.53 -8.89 -10.09
N GLU A 358 -21.78 -7.91 -10.59
CA GLU A 358 -20.34 -7.79 -10.30
C GLU A 358 -20.11 -7.31 -8.87
N LEU A 359 -20.96 -6.40 -8.35
CA LEU A 359 -20.96 -6.01 -6.94
C LEU A 359 -21.11 -7.23 -6.03
N LYS A 360 -22.15 -8.05 -6.24
CA LYS A 360 -22.39 -9.29 -5.47
C LYS A 360 -21.24 -10.28 -5.55
N LYS A 361 -20.62 -10.44 -6.73
CA LYS A 361 -19.46 -11.32 -6.89
C LYS A 361 -18.28 -10.86 -6.03
N VAL A 362 -17.98 -9.56 -6.01
CA VAL A 362 -16.89 -9.02 -5.18
C VAL A 362 -17.18 -9.23 -3.70
N TYR A 363 -18.42 -8.97 -3.24
CA TYR A 363 -18.81 -9.26 -1.85
C TYR A 363 -18.66 -10.75 -1.50
N ASN A 364 -19.05 -11.64 -2.40
CA ASN A 364 -18.91 -13.08 -2.20
C ASN A 364 -17.43 -13.53 -2.17
N GLU A 365 -16.56 -12.89 -2.98
CA GLU A 365 -15.13 -13.19 -3.00
C GLU A 365 -14.41 -12.71 -1.73
N LEU A 366 -14.78 -11.53 -1.23
CA LEU A 366 -14.14 -10.91 -0.06
C LEU A 366 -14.62 -11.47 1.28
N ASN A 367 -15.78 -12.13 1.31
CA ASN A 367 -16.25 -12.87 2.48
C ASN A 367 -15.69 -14.30 2.44
N THR A 368 -14.80 -14.66 3.36
CA THR A 368 -14.20 -16.01 3.40
C THR A 368 -14.95 -16.97 4.32
N THR A 369 -15.86 -16.47 5.15
CA THR A 369 -16.64 -17.26 6.10
C THR A 369 -18.07 -16.76 6.24
N LYS A 370 -18.94 -17.62 6.80
CA LYS A 370 -20.32 -17.28 7.19
C LYS A 370 -20.48 -17.14 8.71
N LYS A 371 -19.42 -17.35 9.47
CA LYS A 371 -19.41 -17.19 10.93
C LYS A 371 -19.35 -15.71 11.30
N ASP A 372 -19.76 -15.39 12.53
CA ASP A 372 -19.66 -14.05 13.07
C ASP A 372 -18.20 -13.63 13.31
N PRO A 373 -17.85 -12.34 13.17
CA PRO A 373 -16.54 -11.83 13.47
C PRO A 373 -16.29 -11.81 14.98
N GLU A 374 -15.03 -12.01 15.36
CA GLU A 374 -14.53 -11.89 16.73
C GLU A 374 -14.03 -10.46 17.02
N LEU A 375 -13.73 -9.72 15.96
CA LEU A 375 -13.31 -8.31 15.97
C LEU A 375 -13.81 -7.61 14.71
N ILE A 376 -14.36 -6.40 14.82
CA ILE A 376 -14.71 -5.55 13.69
C ILE A 376 -13.63 -4.46 13.56
N SER A 377 -13.00 -4.32 12.39
CA SER A 377 -11.99 -3.31 12.12
C SER A 377 -12.43 -2.33 11.03
N ILE A 378 -12.45 -1.05 11.41
CA ILE A 378 -12.78 0.10 10.58
C ILE A 378 -11.55 1.03 10.50
N GLY A 379 -11.40 1.77 9.41
CA GLY A 379 -10.27 2.68 9.23
C GLY A 379 -9.11 2.06 8.44
N CYS A 380 -9.40 1.29 7.39
CA CYS A 380 -8.44 0.97 6.34
C CYS A 380 -8.95 1.48 4.98
N PRO A 381 -8.46 2.60 4.43
CA PRO A 381 -7.52 3.55 5.02
C PRO A 381 -8.03 4.21 6.30
N HIS A 382 -7.12 4.75 7.10
CA HIS A 382 -7.39 5.47 8.35
C HIS A 382 -8.51 6.50 8.13
N LEU A 383 -9.36 6.66 9.15
CA LEU A 383 -10.35 7.71 9.16
C LEU A 383 -9.68 9.06 9.42
N ASN A 384 -10.07 10.10 8.68
CA ASN A 384 -9.69 11.47 9.04
C ASN A 384 -10.64 12.06 10.09
N ALA A 385 -10.38 13.28 10.56
CA ALA A 385 -11.17 13.93 11.60
C ALA A 385 -12.67 14.00 11.27
N GLN A 386 -13.02 14.31 10.01
CA GLN A 386 -14.41 14.42 9.59
C GLN A 386 -15.10 13.06 9.61
N GLU A 387 -14.50 12.04 8.99
CA GLU A 387 -15.03 10.68 8.97
C GLU A 387 -15.17 10.09 10.36
N LEU A 388 -14.20 10.37 11.24
CA LEU A 388 -14.23 9.92 12.62
C LEU A 388 -15.41 10.54 13.39
N LYS A 389 -15.65 11.85 13.22
CA LYS A 389 -16.79 12.56 13.83
C LYS A 389 -18.14 12.06 13.30
N GLU A 390 -18.25 11.85 11.99
CA GLU A 390 -19.44 11.28 11.36
C GLU A 390 -19.72 9.86 11.88
N PHE A 391 -18.68 9.03 11.94
CA PHE A 391 -18.80 7.67 12.40
C PHE A 391 -19.19 7.58 13.87
N ILE A 392 -18.54 8.34 14.74
CA ILE A 392 -18.88 8.41 16.17
C ILE A 392 -20.32 8.88 16.36
N SER A 393 -20.77 9.88 15.58
CA SER A 393 -22.14 10.37 15.66
C SER A 393 -23.18 9.30 15.33
N PHE A 394 -22.85 8.37 14.43
CA PHE A 394 -23.69 7.23 14.06
C PHE A 394 -23.74 6.14 15.14
N ILE A 395 -22.64 5.92 15.88
CA ILE A 395 -22.51 4.76 16.78
C ILE A 395 -22.54 5.08 18.28
N LYS A 396 -22.37 6.33 18.71
CA LYS A 396 -22.13 6.71 20.13
C LYS A 396 -23.22 6.31 21.13
N TYR A 397 -24.39 5.90 20.65
CA TYR A 397 -25.51 5.43 21.47
C TYR A 397 -25.75 3.92 21.34
N LYS A 398 -24.82 3.18 20.73
CA LYS A 398 -24.92 1.75 20.48
C LYS A 398 -23.81 1.03 21.23
N LYS A 399 -24.17 -0.01 21.99
CA LYS A 399 -23.20 -0.95 22.54
C LYS A 399 -23.02 -2.10 21.55
N LEU A 400 -21.79 -2.54 21.30
CA LEU A 400 -21.53 -3.65 20.36
C LEU A 400 -21.23 -4.96 21.09
N LYS A 401 -21.83 -6.05 20.61
CA LYS A 401 -21.56 -7.43 21.08
C LYS A 401 -20.12 -7.87 20.80
N VAL A 402 -19.57 -7.40 19.69
CA VAL A 402 -18.23 -7.73 19.20
C VAL A 402 -17.37 -6.47 19.33
N PRO A 403 -16.10 -6.57 19.79
CA PRO A 403 -15.22 -5.41 19.84
C PRO A 403 -15.06 -4.79 18.46
N MET A 404 -15.07 -3.46 18.42
CA MET A 404 -14.79 -2.68 17.23
C MET A 404 -13.51 -1.90 17.44
N TRP A 405 -12.59 -1.98 16.49
CA TRP A 405 -11.37 -1.19 16.44
C TRP A 405 -11.46 -0.19 15.30
N ILE A 406 -11.31 1.08 15.65
CA ILE A 406 -11.28 2.20 14.72
C ILE A 406 -9.84 2.68 14.61
N SER A 407 -9.28 2.59 13.40
CA SER A 407 -7.92 3.06 13.12
C SER A 407 -7.93 4.48 12.54
N THR A 408 -7.13 5.36 13.15
CA THR A 408 -6.95 6.76 12.71
C THR A 408 -5.51 7.22 12.95
N ALA A 409 -5.16 8.46 12.59
CA ALA A 409 -3.88 9.07 12.95
C ALA A 409 -3.98 9.75 14.32
N LYS A 410 -2.89 9.77 15.09
CA LYS A 410 -2.86 10.37 16.43
C LYS A 410 -3.49 11.78 16.52
N PRO A 411 -3.17 12.75 15.64
CA PRO A 411 -3.77 14.08 15.74
C PRO A 411 -5.30 14.08 15.71
N PHE A 412 -5.92 13.19 14.93
CA PHE A 412 -7.38 13.09 14.82
C PHE A 412 -8.01 12.37 16.03
N LYS A 413 -7.30 11.41 16.64
CA LYS A 413 -7.72 10.78 17.90
C LYS A 413 -7.67 11.79 19.04
N ASP A 414 -6.59 12.57 19.13
CA ASP A 414 -6.38 13.57 20.18
C ASP A 414 -7.49 14.66 20.17
N GLU A 415 -8.02 15.01 18.98
CA GLU A 415 -9.16 15.94 18.83
C GLU A 415 -10.46 15.48 19.53
N LEU A 416 -10.65 14.17 19.78
CA LEU A 416 -11.87 13.65 20.38
C LEU A 416 -11.97 13.90 21.89
N GLY A 417 -10.80 14.01 22.55
CA GLY A 417 -10.69 14.10 24.01
C GLY A 417 -10.94 12.77 24.74
N GLU A 418 -10.30 12.62 25.90
CA GLU A 418 -10.30 11.38 26.69
C GLU A 418 -11.69 10.94 27.16
N ILE A 419 -12.57 11.90 27.49
CA ILE A 419 -13.93 11.59 28.00
C ILE A 419 -14.73 10.79 26.96
N LEU A 420 -14.73 11.24 25.70
CA LEU A 420 -15.45 10.58 24.63
C LEU A 420 -14.82 9.22 24.28
N ILE A 421 -13.48 9.14 24.26
CA ILE A 421 -12.76 7.89 24.02
C ILE A 421 -13.14 6.85 25.08
N ASN A 422 -13.10 7.22 26.36
CA ASN A 422 -13.49 6.32 27.46
C ASN A 422 -14.97 5.91 27.39
N GLU A 423 -15.87 6.80 26.94
CA GLU A 423 -17.29 6.44 26.75
C GLU A 423 -17.47 5.39 25.65
N LEU A 424 -16.75 5.52 24.54
CA LEU A 424 -16.79 4.57 23.41
C LEU A 424 -16.19 3.22 23.80
N GLU A 425 -15.11 3.20 24.57
CA GLU A 425 -14.49 1.95 25.02
C GLU A 425 -15.45 1.12 25.88
N ASN A 426 -16.22 1.76 26.76
CA ASN A 426 -17.29 1.11 27.54
C ASN A 426 -18.41 0.52 26.66
N GLN A 427 -18.49 0.94 25.40
CA GLN A 427 -19.43 0.44 24.39
C GLN A 427 -18.80 -0.65 23.49
N ASN A 428 -17.58 -1.11 23.82
CA ASN A 428 -16.78 -2.04 23.03
C ASN A 428 -16.25 -1.43 21.72
N ILE A 429 -16.12 -0.10 21.67
CA ILE A 429 -15.64 0.66 20.52
C ILE A 429 -14.31 1.31 20.92
N ASN A 430 -13.21 0.79 20.38
CA ASN A 430 -11.86 1.19 20.73
C ASN A 430 -11.24 1.99 19.58
N ILE A 431 -10.66 3.15 19.88
CA ILE A 431 -9.98 3.99 18.89
C ILE A 431 -8.47 3.86 19.08
N TYR A 432 -7.80 3.30 18.08
CA TYR A 432 -6.35 3.16 18.06
C TYR A 432 -5.75 4.10 17.02
N SER A 433 -4.72 4.83 17.42
CA SER A 433 -3.96 5.71 16.52
C SER A 433 -2.78 4.98 15.91
N ASP A 434 -2.29 5.51 14.78
CA ASP A 434 -1.00 5.18 14.15
C ASP A 434 -0.88 3.74 13.63
N CYS A 435 -1.89 2.90 13.84
CA CYS A 435 -1.85 1.48 13.57
C CYS A 435 -2.92 1.02 12.59
N CYS A 436 -2.62 -0.08 11.89
CA CYS A 436 -3.58 -0.71 10.99
C CYS A 436 -3.63 -2.22 11.23
N VAL A 437 -4.84 -2.76 11.37
CA VAL A 437 -5.12 -4.18 11.63
C VAL A 437 -4.41 -5.13 10.65
N VAL A 438 -4.23 -4.69 9.39
CA VAL A 438 -3.58 -5.48 8.32
C VAL A 438 -2.11 -5.75 8.63
N VAL A 439 -1.45 -4.82 9.31
CA VAL A 439 -0.02 -4.90 9.66
C VAL A 439 0.21 -5.09 11.16
N SER A 440 -0.85 -5.31 11.93
CA SER A 440 -0.82 -5.74 13.32
C SER A 440 -0.64 -7.27 13.43
N PRO A 441 -0.07 -7.78 14.53
CA PRO A 441 0.11 -9.21 14.79
C PRO A 441 -1.19 -9.85 15.33
N ILE A 442 -2.34 -9.56 14.72
CA ILE A 442 -3.66 -9.99 15.21
C ILE A 442 -3.80 -11.51 15.39
N GLU A 443 -3.07 -12.28 14.58
CA GLU A 443 -3.01 -13.74 14.66
C GLU A 443 -2.32 -14.23 15.94
N LEU A 444 -1.35 -13.46 16.45
CA LEU A 444 -0.69 -13.73 17.73
C LEU A 444 -1.55 -13.32 18.91
N MET A 445 -2.56 -12.47 18.68
CA MET A 445 -3.53 -12.01 19.67
C MET A 445 -4.74 -12.95 19.78
N GLY A 446 -4.79 -14.00 18.96
CA GLY A 446 -5.81 -15.05 19.01
C GLY A 446 -7.04 -14.82 18.13
N PHE A 447 -7.12 -13.70 17.41
CA PHE A 447 -8.23 -13.43 16.50
C PHE A 447 -8.14 -14.28 15.23
N LYS A 448 -9.25 -14.92 14.89
CA LYS A 448 -9.40 -15.79 13.71
C LYS A 448 -10.36 -15.23 12.68
N ILE A 449 -11.37 -14.45 13.09
CA ILE A 449 -12.38 -13.91 12.19
C ILE A 449 -12.52 -12.41 12.37
N ILE A 450 -12.23 -11.65 11.31
CA ILE A 450 -12.25 -10.19 11.33
C ILE A 450 -13.38 -9.67 10.44
N GLY A 451 -14.26 -8.86 11.00
CA GLY A 451 -15.22 -8.06 10.27
C GLY A 451 -14.56 -6.78 9.77
N THR A 452 -14.78 -6.37 8.52
CA THR A 452 -14.30 -5.07 8.03
C THR A 452 -15.17 -4.50 6.93
N ASP A 453 -15.21 -3.17 6.84
CA ASP A 453 -15.86 -2.43 5.75
C ASP A 453 -14.89 -2.04 4.62
N SER A 454 -13.63 -2.49 4.73
CA SER A 454 -12.58 -2.19 3.76
C SER A 454 -12.30 -3.39 2.87
N ALA A 455 -12.53 -3.24 1.57
CA ALA A 455 -12.13 -4.26 0.59
C ALA A 455 -10.60 -4.47 0.56
N LYS A 456 -9.80 -3.45 0.89
CA LYS A 456 -8.34 -3.57 1.05
C LYS A 456 -7.99 -4.47 2.24
N ALA A 457 -8.59 -4.23 3.40
CA ALA A 457 -8.35 -5.06 4.58
C ALA A 457 -8.86 -6.49 4.34
N ALA A 458 -10.05 -6.64 3.75
CA ALA A 458 -10.64 -7.93 3.43
C ALA A 458 -9.75 -8.77 2.50
N LYS A 459 -9.05 -8.14 1.55
CA LYS A 459 -8.06 -8.83 0.70
C LYS A 459 -6.84 -9.29 1.49
N TYR A 460 -6.25 -8.42 2.32
CA TYR A 460 -4.96 -8.68 2.93
C TYR A 460 -5.01 -9.53 4.21
N LEU A 461 -6.09 -9.46 4.99
CA LEU A 461 -6.19 -10.19 6.27
C LEU A 461 -6.04 -11.72 6.12
N PRO A 462 -6.68 -12.40 5.13
CA PRO A 462 -6.47 -13.83 4.92
C PRO A 462 -5.04 -14.18 4.54
N GLN A 463 -4.38 -13.30 3.78
CA GLN A 463 -3.02 -13.53 3.28
C GLN A 463 -1.95 -13.26 4.33
N MET A 464 -2.05 -12.12 5.02
CA MET A 464 -1.03 -11.61 5.95
C MET A 464 -1.21 -12.10 7.38
N SER A 465 -2.44 -12.38 7.81
CA SER A 465 -2.74 -12.78 9.19
C SER A 465 -3.42 -14.14 9.28
N LYS A 466 -3.75 -14.78 8.14
CA LYS A 466 -4.46 -16.07 8.10
C LYS A 466 -5.81 -16.03 8.84
N CYS A 467 -6.43 -14.85 8.89
CA CYS A 467 -7.75 -14.67 9.47
C CYS A 467 -8.82 -14.83 8.39
N ASP A 468 -9.95 -15.43 8.75
CA ASP A 468 -11.16 -15.34 7.96
C ASP A 468 -11.75 -13.92 8.02
N VAL A 469 -12.49 -13.54 6.99
CA VAL A 469 -13.05 -12.21 6.84
C VAL A 469 -14.55 -12.24 6.64
N VAL A 470 -15.22 -11.31 7.33
CA VAL A 470 -16.59 -10.88 7.05
C VAL A 470 -16.50 -9.46 6.46
N PHE A 471 -16.88 -9.29 5.19
CA PHE A 471 -16.86 -7.99 4.50
C PHE A 471 -18.29 -7.46 4.33
N LYS A 472 -18.60 -6.33 4.98
CA LYS A 472 -19.93 -5.71 5.04
C LYS A 472 -19.85 -4.19 5.15
N SER A 473 -20.97 -3.49 4.94
CA SER A 473 -21.05 -2.07 5.28
C SER A 473 -20.95 -1.85 6.79
N ILE A 474 -20.59 -0.63 7.19
CA ILE A 474 -20.57 -0.21 8.59
C ILE A 474 -21.97 -0.33 9.20
N GLU A 475 -22.97 0.12 8.45
CA GLU A 475 -24.37 0.10 8.82
C GLU A 475 -24.83 -1.33 9.11
N ASP A 476 -24.44 -2.30 8.27
CA ASP A 476 -24.73 -3.71 8.52
C ASP A 476 -24.07 -4.23 9.81
N PHE A 477 -22.81 -3.87 10.08
CA PHE A 477 -22.16 -4.27 11.33
C PHE A 477 -22.88 -3.70 12.55
N VAL A 478 -23.25 -2.42 12.53
CA VAL A 478 -23.97 -1.78 13.63
C VAL A 478 -25.36 -2.38 13.80
N ASN A 479 -26.06 -2.70 12.71
CA ASN A 479 -27.39 -3.33 12.76
C ASN A 479 -27.34 -4.77 13.27
N LEU A 480 -26.34 -5.55 12.89
CA LEU A 480 -26.23 -6.97 13.27
C LEU A 480 -25.67 -7.17 14.69
N TYR A 481 -24.69 -6.35 15.09
CA TYR A 481 -23.94 -6.53 16.33
C TYR A 481 -24.23 -5.47 17.39
N GLY A 482 -25.03 -4.45 17.07
CA GLY A 482 -25.52 -3.45 18.01
C GLY A 482 -26.54 -4.01 18.99
N ILE A 483 -26.51 -3.48 20.21
CA ILE A 483 -27.50 -3.69 21.26
C ILE A 483 -28.05 -2.31 21.62
N GLU A 484 -29.37 -2.21 21.81
CA GLU A 484 -29.99 -1.01 22.36
C GLU A 484 -29.51 -0.80 23.80
N ARG A 485 -29.30 0.47 24.13
CA ARG A 485 -28.64 0.91 25.36
C ARG A 485 -29.58 0.85 26.54
#